data_AF-A0A838HG66-F1
#
_entry.id   AF-A0A838HG66-F1
#
_cell.length_a   1.000
_cell.length_b   1.000
_cell.length_c   1.000
_cell.angle_alpha   90.00
_cell.angle_beta   90.00
_cell.angle_gamma   90.00
#
_symmetry.space_group_name_H-M   'P 1'
#
loop_
_entity.id
_entity.type
_entity.pdbx_description
1 polymer ?
#
loop_
_entity_poly.entity_id
_entity_poly.type
_entity_poly.pdbx_seq_one_letter_code
_entity_poly.pdbx_strand_id
1 'polypeptide(L)'
;MPDTTPLPSARSIYAQIQAEAHPERVMGEKPAVVDGSNVAHFGETGASVENIGLVCDKLIEQGWDPIVISDAALRHQIDNGSAYERLVREGTIVQAPAGTDADYFNLSYARRLHAHIVSNDRFRDREQAFPEARDRIIRYMIVDGEVVLEQRAKQRRD
;
A
#
# COMPACT_ATOMS: atom_id res chain seq x y z
N MET A 1 -31.40 -7.82 -6.41
CA MET A 1 -30.72 -8.98 -5.79
C MET A 1 -29.34 -8.51 -5.40
N PRO A 2 -28.89 -8.60 -4.14
CA PRO A 2 -27.49 -8.35 -3.83
C PRO A 2 -26.65 -9.41 -4.55
N ASP A 3 -25.61 -8.96 -5.25
CA ASP A 3 -24.69 -9.80 -6.02
C ASP A 3 -24.01 -10.81 -5.07
N THR A 4 -24.30 -12.10 -5.28
CA THR A 4 -23.77 -13.21 -4.48
C THR A 4 -22.52 -13.82 -5.13
N THR A 5 -21.73 -13.03 -5.86
CA THR A 5 -20.44 -13.49 -6.36
C THR A 5 -19.56 -13.85 -5.16
N PRO A 6 -19.18 -15.14 -4.99
CA PRO A 6 -18.36 -15.53 -3.85
C PRO A 6 -17.03 -14.82 -3.92
N LEU A 7 -16.63 -14.19 -2.80
CA LEU A 7 -15.30 -13.61 -2.67
C LEU A 7 -14.25 -14.65 -3.07
N PRO A 8 -13.33 -14.33 -3.99
CA PRO A 8 -12.29 -15.27 -4.36
C PRO A 8 -11.55 -15.69 -3.09
N SER A 9 -11.33 -17.00 -2.92
CA SER A 9 -10.57 -17.51 -1.78
C SER A 9 -9.23 -16.78 -1.69
N ALA A 10 -8.71 -16.58 -0.47
CA ALA A 10 -7.37 -16.00 -0.29
C ALA A 10 -6.36 -16.60 -1.29
N ARG A 11 -6.36 -17.92 -1.52
CA ARG A 11 -5.50 -18.57 -2.52
C ARG A 11 -5.63 -18.04 -3.96
N SER A 12 -6.81 -17.65 -4.41
CA SER A 12 -7.05 -17.12 -5.77
C SER A 12 -6.58 -15.68 -5.91
N ILE A 13 -6.83 -14.85 -4.90
CA ILE A 13 -6.31 -13.48 -4.84
C ILE A 13 -4.78 -13.52 -4.80
N TYR A 14 -4.23 -14.42 -3.98
CA TYR A 14 -2.80 -14.65 -3.87
C TYR A 14 -2.15 -15.09 -5.18
N ALA A 15 -2.84 -15.87 -6.03
CA ALA A 15 -2.34 -16.26 -7.35
C ALA A 15 -2.38 -15.10 -8.36
N GLN A 16 -3.40 -14.24 -8.27
CA GLN A 16 -3.54 -13.06 -9.12
C GLN A 16 -2.41 -12.04 -8.86
N ILE A 17 -2.11 -11.77 -7.58
CA ILE A 17 -1.00 -10.87 -7.23
C ILE A 17 0.36 -11.46 -7.65
N GLN A 18 0.52 -12.80 -7.61
CA GLN A 18 1.77 -13.45 -8.07
C GLN A 18 1.99 -13.34 -9.57
N ALA A 19 0.93 -13.19 -10.37
CA ALA A 19 1.02 -13.01 -11.81
C ALA A 19 1.15 -11.54 -12.22
N GLU A 20 0.58 -10.62 -11.43
CA GLU A 20 0.55 -9.19 -11.70
C GLU A 20 1.73 -8.42 -11.05
N ALA A 21 2.34 -8.95 -9.97
CA ALA A 21 3.50 -8.34 -9.35
C ALA A 21 4.79 -8.67 -10.11
N HIS A 22 5.32 -7.64 -10.78
CA HIS A 22 6.64 -7.50 -11.42
C HIS A 22 7.63 -8.67 -11.19
N PRO A 23 7.62 -9.70 -12.06
CA PRO A 23 8.53 -10.85 -11.97
C PRO A 23 10.00 -10.51 -12.27
N GLU A 24 10.30 -9.29 -12.69
CA GLU A 24 11.65 -8.82 -13.07
C GLU A 24 12.38 -8.00 -11.99
N ARG A 25 11.85 -7.93 -10.75
CA ARG A 25 12.48 -7.17 -9.66
C ARG A 25 13.93 -7.58 -9.42
N VAL A 26 14.83 -6.60 -9.42
CA VAL A 26 16.26 -6.85 -9.29
C VAL A 26 16.59 -7.06 -7.81
N MET A 27 17.31 -8.15 -7.52
CA MET A 27 17.83 -8.44 -6.18
C MET A 27 18.72 -7.27 -5.69
N GLY A 28 18.18 -6.44 -4.79
CA GLY A 28 18.83 -5.22 -4.28
C GLY A 28 17.84 -4.10 -3.96
N GLU A 29 16.62 -4.17 -4.49
CA GLU A 29 15.55 -3.21 -4.23
C GLU A 29 15.04 -3.34 -2.79
N LYS A 30 14.76 -2.21 -2.12
CA LYS A 30 14.11 -2.20 -0.80
C LYS A 30 12.60 -2.17 -1.03
N PRO A 31 11.87 -3.30 -0.92
CA PRO A 31 10.43 -3.30 -1.19
C PRO A 31 9.69 -2.48 -0.13
N ALA A 32 8.76 -1.65 -0.58
CA ALA A 32 7.88 -0.83 0.26
C ALA A 32 6.42 -1.03 -0.18
N VAL A 33 5.61 -1.66 0.65
CA VAL A 33 4.16 -1.71 0.43
C VAL A 33 3.57 -0.37 0.85
N VAL A 34 2.95 0.32 -0.10
CA VAL A 34 2.31 1.61 0.12
C VAL A 34 0.82 1.40 0.33
N ASP A 35 0.30 1.87 1.46
CA ASP A 35 -1.12 1.93 1.73
C ASP A 35 -1.75 3.07 0.94
N GLY A 36 -2.19 2.75 -0.28
CA GLY A 36 -2.71 3.72 -1.25
C GLY A 36 -3.96 4.44 -0.77
N SER A 37 -4.82 3.78 0.01
CA SER A 37 -5.98 4.44 0.61
C SER A 37 -5.54 5.45 1.66
N ASN A 38 -4.63 5.08 2.56
CA ASN A 38 -4.12 6.00 3.58
C ASN A 38 -3.41 7.21 2.94
N VAL A 39 -2.57 6.97 1.93
CA VAL A 39 -1.85 8.03 1.21
C VAL A 39 -2.79 8.94 0.43
N ALA A 40 -3.75 8.37 -0.30
CA ALA A 40 -4.72 9.17 -1.04
C ALA A 40 -5.48 10.12 -0.12
N HIS A 41 -5.94 9.62 1.03
CA HIS A 41 -6.69 10.40 2.03
C HIS A 41 -5.82 11.30 2.91
N PHE A 42 -4.53 11.45 2.63
CA PHE A 42 -3.69 12.37 3.38
C PHE A 42 -4.11 13.83 3.17
N GLY A 43 -4.35 14.56 4.26
CA GLY A 43 -4.83 15.94 4.26
C GLY A 43 -6.34 16.06 4.49
N GLU A 44 -6.90 17.25 4.27
CA GLU A 44 -8.31 17.55 4.55
C GLU A 44 -9.20 17.60 3.29
N THR A 45 -8.61 17.58 2.10
CA THR A 45 -9.29 17.89 0.83
C THR A 45 -9.91 16.67 0.13
N GLY A 46 -9.98 15.51 0.80
CA GLY A 46 -10.45 14.26 0.22
C GLY A 46 -9.33 13.40 -0.38
N ALA A 47 -9.68 12.27 -1.00
CA ALA A 47 -8.71 11.35 -1.58
C ALA A 47 -8.11 11.91 -2.88
N SER A 48 -6.78 11.99 -2.94
CA SER A 48 -6.06 12.45 -4.13
C SER A 48 -5.14 11.40 -4.73
N VAL A 49 -5.22 11.23 -6.05
CA VAL A 49 -4.26 10.39 -6.80
C VAL A 49 -2.85 11.00 -6.83
N GLU A 50 -2.76 12.33 -6.73
CA GLU A 50 -1.48 13.05 -6.73
C GLU A 50 -0.65 12.67 -5.51
N ASN A 51 -1.27 12.58 -4.33
CA ASN A 51 -0.60 12.13 -3.11
C ASN A 51 0.06 10.76 -3.27
N ILE A 52 -0.60 9.82 -3.96
CA ILE A 52 -0.03 8.48 -4.26
C ILE A 52 1.23 8.64 -5.11
N GLY A 53 1.16 9.47 -6.16
CA GLY A 53 2.30 9.76 -7.04
C GLY A 53 3.49 10.35 -6.27
N LEU A 54 3.27 11.41 -5.49
CA LEU A 54 4.31 12.07 -4.70
C LEU A 54 5.04 11.10 -3.75
N VAL A 55 4.28 10.23 -3.07
CA VAL A 55 4.87 9.24 -2.16
C VAL A 55 5.67 8.18 -2.93
N CYS A 56 5.17 7.71 -4.07
CA CYS A 56 5.90 6.74 -4.91
C CYS A 56 7.19 7.34 -5.45
N ASP A 57 7.15 8.56 -5.97
CA ASP A 57 8.32 9.25 -6.50
C ASP A 57 9.38 9.44 -5.41
N LYS A 58 8.97 9.81 -4.20
CA LYS A 58 9.89 9.94 -3.06
C LYS A 58 10.51 8.62 -2.64
N LEU A 59 9.74 7.54 -2.65
CA LEU A 59 10.23 6.20 -2.36
C LEU A 59 11.29 5.78 -3.39
N ILE A 60 11.00 5.96 -4.66
CA ILE A 60 11.93 5.65 -5.77
C ILE A 60 13.21 6.49 -5.64
N GLU A 61 13.08 7.80 -5.37
CA GLU A 61 14.23 8.70 -5.14
C GLU A 61 15.14 8.20 -4.00
N GLN A 62 14.56 7.62 -2.94
CA GLN A 62 15.30 7.06 -1.80
C GLN A 62 15.75 5.60 -2.00
N GLY A 63 15.58 5.04 -3.21
CA GLY A 63 15.99 3.68 -3.57
C GLY A 63 15.07 2.59 -3.05
N TRP A 64 13.80 2.90 -2.81
CA TRP A 64 12.75 1.92 -2.53
C TRP A 64 12.04 1.50 -3.80
N ASP A 65 11.45 0.32 -3.76
CA ASP A 65 10.57 -0.22 -4.80
C ASP A 65 9.13 -0.23 -4.25
N PRO A 66 8.31 0.78 -4.62
CA PRO A 66 6.96 0.92 -4.09
C PRO A 66 6.00 -0.08 -4.72
N ILE A 67 5.13 -0.64 -3.88
CA ILE A 67 4.01 -1.50 -4.28
C ILE A 67 2.76 -0.90 -3.68
N VAL A 68 1.98 -0.20 -4.49
CA VAL A 68 0.78 0.46 -3.99
C VAL A 68 -0.34 -0.55 -3.90
N ILE A 69 -0.95 -0.64 -2.73
CA ILE A 69 -2.14 -1.44 -2.49
C ILE A 69 -3.24 -0.52 -1.96
N SER A 70 -4.43 -0.63 -2.54
CA SER A 70 -5.57 0.24 -2.21
C SER A 70 -6.82 -0.59 -1.90
N ASP A 71 -7.69 -0.07 -1.05
CA ASP A 71 -9.04 -0.60 -0.87
C ASP A 71 -9.85 -0.52 -2.20
N ALA A 72 -10.74 -1.48 -2.40
CA ALA A 72 -11.75 -1.44 -3.46
C ALA A 72 -12.58 -0.15 -3.45
N ALA A 73 -12.89 0.39 -2.27
CA ALA A 73 -13.73 1.57 -2.09
C ALA A 73 -13.06 2.87 -2.57
N LEU A 74 -11.72 2.94 -2.60
CA LEU A 74 -10.98 4.16 -2.93
C LEU A 74 -11.35 4.72 -4.31
N ARG A 75 -11.61 3.83 -5.27
CA ARG A 75 -11.98 4.19 -6.65
C ARG A 75 -13.20 5.11 -6.76
N HIS A 76 -14.07 5.10 -5.76
CA HIS A 76 -15.30 5.90 -5.72
C HIS A 76 -15.13 7.23 -4.97
N GLN A 77 -14.00 7.41 -4.29
CA GLN A 77 -13.74 8.56 -3.41
C GLN A 77 -12.63 9.46 -3.95
N ILE A 78 -11.80 8.93 -4.85
CA ILE A 78 -10.63 9.63 -5.39
C ILE A 78 -11.02 10.71 -6.40
N ASP A 79 -10.32 11.84 -6.33
CA ASP A 79 -10.52 13.04 -7.15
C ASP A 79 -10.52 12.77 -8.67
N ASN A 80 -9.53 12.01 -9.15
CA ASN A 80 -9.34 11.68 -10.55
C ASN A 80 -9.41 10.17 -10.77
N GLY A 81 -10.63 9.65 -10.77
CA GLY A 81 -10.89 8.22 -11.01
C GLY A 81 -10.31 7.70 -12.32
N SER A 82 -10.26 8.53 -13.38
CA SER A 82 -9.71 8.10 -14.68
C SER A 82 -8.20 7.82 -14.63
N ALA A 83 -7.44 8.66 -13.93
CA ALA A 83 -6.01 8.47 -13.72
C ALA A 83 -5.76 7.26 -12.81
N TYR A 84 -6.54 7.14 -11.74
CA TYR A 84 -6.46 6.00 -10.83
C TYR A 84 -6.72 4.65 -11.53
N GLU A 85 -7.79 4.54 -12.31
CA GLU A 85 -8.12 3.29 -13.05
C GLU A 85 -7.06 2.93 -14.09
N ARG A 86 -6.38 3.94 -14.66
CA ARG A 86 -5.23 3.70 -15.53
C ARG A 86 -4.06 3.09 -14.75
N LEU A 87 -3.71 3.63 -13.58
CA LEU A 87 -2.66 3.10 -12.72
C LEU A 87 -2.96 1.68 -12.22
N VAL A 88 -4.24 1.36 -11.96
CA VAL A 88 -4.66 -0.01 -11.63
C VAL A 88 -4.45 -0.94 -12.82
N ARG A 89 -4.86 -0.54 -14.02
CA ARG A 89 -4.71 -1.36 -15.24
C ARG A 89 -3.24 -1.59 -15.62
N GLU A 90 -2.38 -0.61 -15.36
CA GLU A 90 -0.94 -0.68 -15.59
C GLU A 90 -0.21 -1.54 -14.54
N GLY A 91 -0.89 -1.96 -13.46
CA GLY A 91 -0.32 -2.76 -12.38
C GLY A 91 0.42 -1.93 -11.32
N THR A 92 0.46 -0.61 -11.47
CA THR A 92 1.07 0.32 -10.51
C THR A 92 0.33 0.34 -9.18
N ILE A 93 -1.01 0.21 -9.22
CA ILE A 93 -1.86 0.07 -8.03
C ILE A 93 -2.54 -1.29 -8.05
N VAL A 94 -2.30 -2.08 -7.00
CA VAL A 94 -2.97 -3.36 -6.78
C VAL A 94 -4.19 -3.12 -5.91
N GLN A 95 -5.38 -3.28 -6.48
CA GLN A 95 -6.61 -3.14 -5.70
C GLN A 95 -6.88 -4.41 -4.88
N ALA A 96 -7.06 -4.23 -3.57
CA ALA A 96 -7.54 -5.30 -2.70
C ALA A 96 -8.96 -5.71 -3.13
N PRO A 97 -9.29 -7.01 -3.11
CA PRO A 97 -10.62 -7.47 -3.48
C PRO A 97 -11.70 -6.87 -2.57
N ALA A 98 -12.85 -6.55 -3.14
CA ALA A 98 -13.99 -6.04 -2.37
C ALA A 98 -14.31 -6.96 -1.18
N GLY A 99 -14.68 -6.40 -0.03
CA GLY A 99 -14.99 -7.17 1.17
C GLY A 99 -13.78 -7.83 1.85
N THR A 100 -12.56 -7.56 1.39
CA THR A 100 -11.32 -7.92 2.09
C THR A 100 -10.88 -6.78 3.00
N ASP A 101 -10.34 -7.14 4.16
CA ASP A 101 -9.69 -6.16 5.04
C ASP A 101 -8.36 -5.70 4.42
N ALA A 102 -8.33 -4.45 3.95
CA ALA A 102 -7.17 -3.88 3.27
C ALA A 102 -5.93 -3.82 4.18
N ASP A 103 -6.10 -3.58 5.49
CA ASP A 103 -5.00 -3.58 6.46
C ASP A 103 -4.36 -4.95 6.55
N TYR A 104 -5.17 -6.01 6.69
CA TYR A 104 -4.68 -7.39 6.70
C TYR A 104 -3.94 -7.71 5.40
N PHE A 105 -4.45 -7.25 4.26
CA PHE A 105 -3.83 -7.48 2.97
C PHE A 105 -2.46 -6.76 2.87
N ASN A 106 -2.39 -5.48 3.23
CA ASN A 106 -1.15 -4.70 3.30
C ASN A 106 -0.10 -5.39 4.19
N LEU A 107 -0.48 -5.75 5.41
CA LEU A 107 0.41 -6.37 6.40
C LEU A 107 0.88 -7.76 5.97
N SER A 108 -0.03 -8.60 5.47
CA SER A 108 0.30 -9.94 5.01
C SER A 108 1.22 -9.92 3.79
N TYR A 109 1.01 -8.98 2.87
CA TYR A 109 1.83 -8.81 1.70
C TYR A 109 3.22 -8.29 2.05
N ALA A 110 3.31 -7.30 2.93
CA ALA A 110 4.57 -6.77 3.40
C ALA A 110 5.41 -7.83 4.15
N ARG A 111 4.76 -8.65 5.00
CA ARG A 111 5.42 -9.78 5.67
C ARG A 111 6.02 -10.76 4.67
N ARG A 112 5.26 -11.12 3.64
CA ARG A 112 5.66 -12.08 2.61
C ARG A 112 6.88 -11.61 1.81
N LEU A 113 6.92 -10.33 1.45
CA LEU A 113 8.02 -9.73 0.69
C LEU A 113 9.17 -9.23 1.56
N HIS A 114 9.05 -9.39 2.88
CA HIS A 114 9.90 -8.72 3.85
C HIS A 114 10.02 -7.20 3.63
N ALA A 115 8.96 -6.58 3.11
CA ALA A 115 8.88 -5.17 2.79
C ALA A 115 8.67 -4.28 4.01
N HIS A 116 8.96 -3.00 3.83
CA HIS A 116 8.47 -1.95 4.70
C HIS A 116 7.03 -1.57 4.33
N ILE A 117 6.31 -0.92 5.24
CA ILE A 117 4.94 -0.48 5.04
C ILE A 117 4.89 1.04 5.14
N VAL A 118 4.41 1.71 4.10
CA VAL A 118 4.23 3.16 4.09
C VAL A 118 2.77 3.44 4.43
N SER A 119 2.52 3.83 5.68
CA SER A 119 1.18 4.19 6.17
C SER A 119 1.28 5.00 7.46
N ASN A 120 0.34 5.92 7.64
CA ASN A 120 0.13 6.64 8.89
C ASN A 120 -0.88 5.94 9.82
N ASP A 121 -1.44 4.79 9.46
CA ASP A 121 -2.19 3.96 10.40
C ASP A 121 -1.24 3.25 11.39
N ARG A 122 -1.72 2.99 12.60
CA ARG A 122 -1.03 2.18 13.63
C ARG A 122 -1.39 0.70 13.55
N PHE A 123 -2.44 0.32 12.80
CA PHE A 123 -2.89 -1.07 12.65
C PHE A 123 -3.12 -1.79 13.99
N ARG A 124 -3.70 -1.09 14.98
CA ARG A 124 -3.78 -1.56 16.38
C ARG A 124 -4.47 -2.92 16.51
N ASP A 125 -5.53 -3.13 15.73
CA ASP A 125 -6.32 -4.37 15.74
C ASP A 125 -5.58 -5.55 15.10
N ARG A 126 -4.44 -5.29 14.46
CA ARG A 126 -3.61 -6.26 13.75
C ARG A 126 -2.26 -6.50 14.42
N GLU A 127 -1.92 -5.77 15.49
CA GLU A 127 -0.63 -5.89 16.22
C GLU A 127 -0.35 -7.32 16.70
N GLN A 128 -1.37 -8.06 17.18
CA GLN A 128 -1.18 -9.44 17.64
C GLN A 128 -0.86 -10.41 16.49
N ALA A 129 -1.41 -10.16 15.30
CA ALA A 129 -1.22 -11.01 14.13
C ALA A 129 0.05 -10.66 13.34
N PHE A 130 0.52 -9.41 13.44
CA PHE A 130 1.68 -8.87 12.72
C PHE A 130 2.59 -8.01 13.63
N PRO A 131 3.12 -8.57 14.73
CA PRO A 131 3.96 -7.80 15.65
C PRO A 131 5.20 -7.19 14.99
N GLU A 132 5.75 -7.84 13.97
CA GLU A 132 6.91 -7.41 13.19
C GLU A 132 6.65 -6.17 12.33
N ALA A 133 5.39 -5.86 12.00
CA ALA A 133 5.05 -4.72 11.17
C ALA A 133 5.41 -3.40 11.85
N ARG A 134 5.33 -3.34 13.19
CA ARG A 134 5.64 -2.14 13.99
C ARG A 134 7.03 -1.56 13.74
N ASP A 135 8.01 -2.43 13.46
CA ASP A 135 9.40 -2.05 13.22
C ASP A 135 9.69 -1.74 11.74
N ARG A 136 8.69 -1.90 10.87
CA ARG A 136 8.81 -1.77 9.41
C ARG A 136 7.89 -0.70 8.84
N ILE A 137 7.17 0.03 9.69
CA ILE A 137 6.33 1.15 9.26
C ILE A 137 7.21 2.37 8.97
N ILE A 138 7.05 2.90 7.78
CA ILE A 138 7.55 4.19 7.32
C ILE A 138 6.38 5.16 7.39
N ARG A 139 6.52 6.18 8.21
CA ARG A 139 5.57 7.30 8.29
C ARG A 139 5.89 8.29 7.21
N TYR A 140 4.90 9.09 6.83
CA TYR A 140 5.10 10.11 5.82
C TYR A 140 4.33 11.38 6.16
N MET A 141 4.82 12.50 5.63
CA MET A 141 4.13 13.78 5.60
C MET A 141 4.25 14.37 4.20
N ILE A 142 3.20 15.05 3.75
CA ILE A 142 3.19 15.82 2.51
C ILE A 142 3.00 17.29 2.90
N VAL A 143 3.96 18.15 2.55
CA VAL A 143 3.92 19.59 2.86
C VAL A 143 4.31 20.35 1.61
N ASP A 144 3.42 21.21 1.10
CA ASP A 144 3.63 22.01 -0.12
C ASP A 144 4.11 21.17 -1.33
N GLY A 145 3.57 19.94 -1.46
CA GLY A 145 3.93 18.99 -2.53
C GLY A 145 5.19 18.16 -2.27
N GLU A 146 5.91 18.43 -1.18
CA GLU A 146 7.12 17.70 -0.79
C GLU A 146 6.81 16.56 0.19
N VAL A 147 7.37 15.39 -0.06
CA VAL A 147 7.20 14.21 0.80
C VAL A 147 8.39 14.00 1.71
N VAL A 148 8.13 13.87 2.99
CA VAL A 148 9.11 13.46 4.00
C VAL A 148 8.75 12.07 4.49
N LEU A 149 9.71 11.14 4.43
CA LEU A 149 9.59 9.78 4.94
C LEU A 149 10.32 9.65 6.29
N GLU A 150 9.62 9.20 7.32
CA GLU A 150 10.17 8.93 8.65
C GLU A 150 10.20 7.42 8.91
N GLN A 151 11.40 6.89 9.07
CA GLN A 151 11.61 5.49 9.46
C GLN A 151 11.90 5.45 10.96
N ARG A 152 11.17 4.60 11.70
CA ARG A 152 11.59 4.31 13.08
C ARG A 152 12.91 3.54 13.03
N ALA A 153 13.98 4.17 13.50
CA ALA A 153 15.22 3.44 13.76
C ALA A 153 14.93 2.32 14.77
N LYS A 154 15.30 1.08 14.43
CA LYS A 154 15.34 -0.01 15.41
C LYS A 154 16.16 0.49 16.60
N GLN A 155 15.53 0.67 17.75
CA GLN A 155 16.28 0.67 18.99
C GLN A 155 16.98 -0.69 19.04
N ARG A 156 18.32 -0.67 18.95
CA ARG A 156 19.12 -1.84 19.26
C ARG A 156 18.75 -2.21 20.69
N ARG A 157 18.01 -3.31 20.86
CA ARG A 157 17.89 -3.96 22.15
C ARG A 157 19.22 -4.66 22.35
N ASP A 158 20.09 -4.02 23.14
CA ASP A 158 21.26 -4.66 23.74
C ASP A 158 20.83 -5.77 24.71
#